data_AF-A0A922YTJ3-F1
#
_entry.id   AF-A0A922YTJ3-F1
#
_cell.length_a   1.000
_cell.length_b   1.000
_cell.length_c   1.000
_cell.angle_alpha   90.00
_cell.angle_beta   90.00
_cell.angle_gamma   90.00
#
_symmetry.space_group_name_H-M   'P 1'
#
loop_
_entity.id
_entity.type
_entity.pdbx_description
1 polymer ?
#
loop_
_entity_poly.entity_id
_entity_poly.type
_entity_poly.pdbx_seq_one_letter_code
_entity_poly.pdbx_strand_id
1 'polypeptide(L)'
;MLVAALGTGCMTAAHVAMEVEKASNTRQLNQSIAVLRQHIQTLQDQGDPLGDYFYALANSDGWIKDVTEPKAITELFERAAARGSMDAKILLALQEAMDEPVPGKLDYGQGPGVDLAQWERGLARLLPLVQQQCYARRLVVTDGRPRVRYYTIAYKVWPRFRNGYYRHNADGTRTLLKNAERQKLWEDIDDRCQTSNNEWLDVIYTRR
;
A
#
# COMPACT_ATOMS: atom_id res chain seq x y z
N MET A 1 63.59 18.54 5.76
CA MET A 1 62.32 19.10 5.26
C MET A 1 61.26 18.02 5.36
N LEU A 2 60.39 18.13 6.37
CA LEU A 2 59.12 17.39 6.43
C LEU A 2 58.10 18.20 5.61
N VAL A 3 57.48 17.63 4.59
CA VAL A 3 56.05 17.79 4.28
C VAL A 3 55.61 16.58 3.43
N ALA A 4 54.38 16.12 3.68
CA ALA A 4 53.48 15.35 2.82
C ALA A 4 53.27 13.87 3.18
N ALA A 5 52.48 13.62 4.24
CA ALA A 5 51.71 12.38 4.38
C ALA A 5 50.46 12.60 5.25
N LEU A 6 49.61 13.57 4.91
CA LEU A 6 48.32 13.78 5.56
C LEU A 6 47.28 14.07 4.49
N GLY A 7 46.57 13.04 4.01
CA GLY A 7 45.48 13.25 3.06
C GLY A 7 44.71 11.99 2.63
N THR A 8 45.32 10.80 2.66
CA THR A 8 44.69 9.60 2.07
C THR A 8 44.02 8.63 3.06
N GLY A 9 44.23 8.79 4.37
CA GLY A 9 43.74 7.84 5.39
C GLY A 9 42.29 8.04 5.86
N CYS A 10 41.74 9.27 5.80
CA CYS A 10 40.37 9.53 6.29
C CYS A 10 39.29 9.16 5.25
N MET A 11 39.59 9.31 3.96
CA MET A 11 38.62 8.98 2.90
C MET A 11 38.40 7.47 2.75
N THR A 12 39.41 6.64 3.03
CA THR A 12 39.29 5.18 2.98
C THR A 12 38.52 4.63 4.18
N ALA A 13 38.75 5.13 5.39
CA ALA A 13 38.01 4.69 6.58
C ALA A 13 36.53 5.10 6.53
N ALA A 14 36.21 6.31 6.06
CA ALA A 14 34.84 6.76 5.86
C ALA A 14 34.12 5.94 4.78
N HIS A 15 34.79 5.65 3.66
CA HIS A 15 34.22 4.81 2.61
C HIS A 15 33.98 3.36 3.07
N VAL A 16 34.92 2.77 3.82
CA VAL A 16 34.74 1.44 4.42
C VAL A 16 33.57 1.45 5.43
N ALA A 17 33.47 2.47 6.28
CA ALA A 17 32.35 2.60 7.22
C ALA A 17 31.00 2.72 6.48
N MET A 18 30.94 3.50 5.40
CA MET A 18 29.74 3.61 4.55
C MET A 18 29.37 2.30 3.87
N GLU A 19 30.33 1.55 3.33
CA GLU A 19 30.05 0.25 2.69
C GLU A 19 29.65 -0.80 3.73
N VAL A 20 30.25 -0.79 4.94
CA VAL A 20 29.83 -1.65 6.06
C VAL A 20 28.41 -1.30 6.52
N GLU A 21 28.09 -0.02 6.65
CA GLU A 21 26.75 0.46 7.00
C GLU A 21 25.73 0.04 5.93
N LYS A 22 26.04 0.25 4.65
CA LYS A 22 25.20 -0.16 3.52
C LYS A 22 25.00 -1.67 3.49
N ALA A 23 26.05 -2.47 3.72
CA ALA A 23 25.97 -3.92 3.79
C ALA A 23 25.14 -4.39 5.00
N SER A 24 25.30 -3.74 6.15
CA SER A 24 24.52 -4.00 7.36
C SER A 24 23.04 -3.71 7.14
N ASN A 25 22.72 -2.53 6.59
CA ASN A 25 21.36 -2.12 6.26
C ASN A 25 20.71 -3.06 5.24
N THR A 26 21.47 -3.48 4.22
CA THR A 26 20.99 -4.47 3.23
C THR A 26 20.69 -5.82 3.88
N ARG A 27 21.57 -6.28 4.77
CA ARG A 27 21.37 -7.54 5.50
C ARG A 27 20.12 -7.49 6.39
N GLN A 28 19.94 -6.41 7.14
CA GLN A 28 18.77 -6.21 7.99
C GLN A 28 17.47 -6.15 7.18
N LEU A 29 17.49 -5.45 6.03
CA LEU A 29 16.35 -5.41 5.11
C LEU A 29 16.01 -6.81 4.58
N ASN A 30 17.01 -7.57 4.13
CA ASN A 30 16.80 -8.93 3.62
C ASN A 30 16.23 -9.86 4.69
N GLN A 31 16.72 -9.77 5.93
CA GLN A 31 16.16 -10.52 7.06
C GLN A 31 14.70 -10.14 7.33
N SER A 32 14.38 -8.85 7.31
CA SER A 32 13.00 -8.37 7.48
C SER A 32 12.08 -8.87 6.36
N ILE A 33 12.53 -8.81 5.10
CA ILE A 33 11.78 -9.34 3.95
C ILE A 33 11.55 -10.84 4.08
N ALA A 34 12.53 -11.60 4.59
CA ALA A 34 12.36 -13.03 4.84
C ALA A 34 11.26 -13.31 5.87
N VAL A 35 11.19 -12.53 6.95
CA VAL A 35 10.10 -12.62 7.95
C VAL A 35 8.74 -12.25 7.32
N LEU A 36 8.67 -11.24 6.45
CA LEU A 36 7.44 -10.91 5.72
C LEU A 36 6.98 -12.07 4.82
N ARG A 37 7.90 -12.70 4.08
CA ARG A 37 7.59 -13.89 3.26
C ARG A 37 7.13 -15.07 4.11
N GLN A 38 7.80 -15.32 5.25
CA GLN A 38 7.38 -16.37 6.19
C GLN A 38 5.97 -16.12 6.72
N HIS A 39 5.61 -14.85 6.97
CA HIS A 39 4.27 -14.50 7.41
C HIS A 39 3.20 -14.77 6.36
N ILE A 40 3.47 -14.42 5.10
CA ILE A 40 2.59 -14.76 3.96
C ILE A 40 2.37 -16.28 3.92
N GLN A 41 3.44 -17.07 3.91
CA GLN A 41 3.36 -18.52 3.81
C GLN A 41 2.58 -19.13 4.99
N THR A 42 2.84 -18.67 6.21
CA THR A 42 2.16 -19.16 7.41
C THR A 42 0.64 -18.97 7.32
N LEU A 43 0.18 -17.81 6.85
CA LEU A 43 -1.24 -17.53 6.65
C LEU A 43 -1.84 -18.43 5.55
N GLN A 44 -1.12 -18.62 4.45
CA GLN A 44 -1.56 -19.49 3.35
C GLN A 44 -1.68 -20.96 3.80
N ASP A 45 -0.71 -21.46 4.56
CA ASP A 45 -0.72 -22.82 5.12
C ASP A 45 -1.89 -23.03 6.10
N GLN A 46 -2.31 -21.97 6.79
CA GLN A 46 -3.49 -21.96 7.67
C GLN A 46 -4.82 -21.81 6.91
N GLY A 47 -4.78 -21.61 5.59
CA GLY A 47 -5.96 -21.37 4.78
C GLY A 47 -6.54 -19.95 4.89
N ASP A 48 -5.85 -19.03 5.58
CA ASP A 48 -6.30 -17.64 5.76
C ASP A 48 -6.15 -16.86 4.44
N PRO A 49 -7.25 -16.30 3.88
CA PRO A 49 -7.21 -15.53 2.63
C PRO A 49 -6.37 -14.24 2.73
N LEU A 50 -6.01 -13.79 3.93
CA LEU A 50 -5.09 -12.68 4.14
C LEU A 50 -3.68 -12.98 3.61
N GLY A 51 -3.25 -14.26 3.63
CA GLY A 51 -1.97 -14.69 3.06
C GLY A 51 -1.92 -14.44 1.56
N ASP A 52 -2.95 -14.87 0.82
CA ASP A 52 -3.06 -14.63 -0.63
C ASP A 52 -3.12 -13.15 -0.98
N TYR A 53 -3.82 -12.36 -0.15
CA TYR A 53 -3.86 -10.91 -0.29
C TYR A 53 -2.48 -10.28 -0.14
N PHE A 54 -1.72 -10.64 0.90
CA PHE A 54 -0.39 -10.09 1.10
C PHE A 54 0.57 -10.52 0.00
N TYR A 55 0.44 -11.74 -0.52
CA TYR A 55 1.19 -12.17 -1.69
C TYR A 55 0.86 -11.32 -2.95
N ALA A 56 -0.42 -11.05 -3.20
CA ALA A 56 -0.86 -10.19 -4.29
C ALA A 56 -0.30 -8.76 -4.15
N LEU A 57 -0.41 -8.18 -2.96
CA LEU A 57 0.08 -6.84 -2.66
C LEU A 57 1.61 -6.76 -2.75
N ALA A 58 2.33 -7.78 -2.33
CA ALA A 58 3.78 -7.83 -2.44
C ALA A 58 4.28 -7.84 -3.91
N ASN A 59 3.54 -8.50 -4.80
CA ASN A 59 3.79 -8.46 -6.25
C ASN A 59 3.42 -7.09 -6.85
N SER A 60 2.30 -6.49 -6.42
CA SER A 60 1.90 -5.13 -6.80
C SER A 60 2.97 -4.08 -6.41
N ASP A 61 3.51 -4.20 -5.20
CA ASP A 61 4.55 -3.33 -4.65
C ASP A 61 5.93 -3.57 -5.28
N GLY A 62 6.14 -4.73 -5.91
CA GLY A 62 7.35 -5.09 -6.63
C GLY A 62 8.53 -5.56 -5.77
N TRP A 63 8.32 -5.83 -4.47
CA TRP A 63 9.33 -6.45 -3.61
C TRP A 63 9.26 -7.99 -3.61
N ILE A 64 8.13 -8.56 -4.04
CA ILE A 64 8.05 -9.88 -4.66
C ILE A 64 7.85 -9.65 -6.17
N LYS A 65 8.51 -10.45 -7.01
CA LYS A 65 8.49 -10.29 -8.48
C LYS A 65 8.13 -11.59 -9.20
N ASP A 66 7.40 -12.46 -8.50
CA ASP A 66 6.98 -13.74 -9.02
C ASP A 66 5.93 -13.53 -10.15
N VAL A 67 5.13 -12.47 -10.05
CA VAL A 67 4.16 -12.01 -11.05
C VAL A 67 4.32 -10.50 -11.27
N THR A 68 4.54 -10.08 -12.51
CA THR A 68 4.78 -8.66 -12.87
C THR A 68 3.70 -8.05 -13.76
N GLU A 69 2.94 -8.87 -14.46
CA GLU A 69 1.92 -8.41 -15.41
C GLU A 69 0.69 -7.82 -14.68
N PRO A 70 0.25 -6.58 -14.98
CA PRO A 70 -0.83 -5.90 -14.26
C PRO A 70 -2.12 -6.71 -14.11
N LYS A 71 -2.54 -7.38 -15.19
CA LYS A 71 -3.74 -8.22 -15.19
C LYS A 71 -3.55 -9.45 -14.29
N ALA A 72 -2.41 -10.12 -14.36
CA ALA A 72 -2.11 -11.29 -13.53
C ALA A 72 -2.00 -10.92 -12.03
N ILE A 73 -1.51 -9.72 -11.71
CA ILE A 73 -1.52 -9.20 -10.34
C ILE A 73 -2.97 -8.95 -9.88
N THR A 74 -3.80 -8.35 -10.72
CA THR A 74 -5.23 -8.14 -10.41
C THR A 74 -5.94 -9.47 -10.13
N GLU A 75 -5.67 -10.52 -10.93
CA GLU A 75 -6.21 -11.87 -10.72
C GLU A 75 -5.78 -12.48 -9.37
N LEU A 76 -4.60 -12.14 -8.83
CA LEU A 76 -4.21 -12.55 -7.48
C LEU A 76 -5.13 -11.94 -6.41
N PHE A 77 -5.46 -10.65 -6.55
CA PHE A 77 -6.42 -9.98 -5.65
C PHE A 77 -7.83 -10.57 -5.79
N GLU A 78 -8.28 -10.86 -7.00
CA GLU A 78 -9.59 -11.48 -7.24
C GLU A 78 -9.69 -12.85 -6.57
N ARG A 79 -8.64 -13.68 -6.65
CA ARG A 79 -8.56 -14.97 -5.94
C ARG A 79 -8.64 -14.80 -4.42
N ALA A 80 -7.87 -13.86 -3.86
CA ALA A 80 -7.90 -13.59 -2.42
C ALA A 80 -9.28 -13.08 -1.97
N ALA A 81 -9.92 -12.21 -2.76
CA ALA A 81 -11.26 -11.68 -2.51
C ALA A 81 -12.33 -12.78 -2.57
N ALA A 82 -12.25 -13.68 -3.55
CA ALA A 82 -13.15 -14.82 -3.69
C ALA A 82 -13.03 -15.79 -2.50
N ARG A 83 -11.83 -15.94 -1.93
CA ARG A 83 -11.60 -16.70 -0.69
C ARG A 83 -11.99 -15.96 0.59
N GLY A 84 -12.45 -14.70 0.49
CA GLY A 84 -13.01 -13.95 1.61
C GLY A 84 -12.14 -12.82 2.15
N SER A 85 -10.97 -12.52 1.58
CA SER A 85 -10.15 -11.39 2.03
C SER A 85 -10.88 -10.06 1.84
N MET A 86 -11.17 -9.39 2.96
CA MET A 86 -11.81 -8.07 2.94
C MET A 86 -10.87 -7.01 2.35
N ASP A 87 -9.58 -7.05 2.69
CA ASP A 87 -8.58 -6.13 2.17
C ASP A 87 -8.45 -6.24 0.65
N ALA A 88 -8.54 -7.45 0.09
CA ALA A 88 -8.54 -7.64 -1.36
C ALA A 88 -9.79 -7.05 -2.02
N LYS A 89 -10.99 -7.28 -1.44
CA LYS A 89 -12.25 -6.69 -1.92
C LYS A 89 -12.18 -5.17 -1.92
N ILE A 90 -11.63 -4.60 -0.84
CA ILE A 90 -11.47 -3.15 -0.69
C ILE A 90 -10.52 -2.60 -1.75
N LEU A 91 -9.34 -3.20 -1.94
CA LEU A 91 -8.39 -2.69 -2.93
C LEU A 91 -8.87 -2.86 -4.38
N LEU A 92 -9.65 -3.90 -4.70
CA LEU A 92 -10.30 -4.03 -6.01
C LEU A 92 -11.36 -2.96 -6.25
N ALA A 93 -12.19 -2.66 -5.25
CA ALA A 93 -13.19 -1.59 -5.36
C ALA A 93 -12.53 -0.20 -5.43
N LEU A 94 -11.45 0.00 -4.67
CA LEU A 94 -10.65 1.22 -4.73
C LEU A 94 -9.97 1.38 -6.10
N GLN A 95 -9.45 0.29 -6.68
CA GLN A 95 -8.85 0.30 -8.02
C GLN A 95 -9.85 0.82 -9.06
N GLU A 96 -11.08 0.30 -9.06
CA GLU A 96 -12.14 0.78 -9.97
C GLU A 96 -12.44 2.26 -9.75
N ALA A 97 -12.56 2.68 -8.49
CA ALA A 97 -12.83 4.08 -8.15
C ALA A 97 -11.69 5.04 -8.54
N MET A 98 -10.44 4.60 -8.45
CA MET A 98 -9.28 5.47 -8.65
C MET A 98 -8.66 5.35 -10.04
N ASP A 99 -9.26 4.53 -10.90
CA ASP A 99 -8.74 4.20 -12.24
C ASP A 99 -7.28 3.71 -12.20
N GLU A 100 -6.97 2.90 -11.18
CA GLU A 100 -5.63 2.37 -10.97
C GLU A 100 -5.36 1.17 -11.90
N PRO A 101 -4.16 1.06 -12.50
CA PRO A 101 -3.83 -0.05 -13.37
C PRO A 101 -3.70 -1.39 -12.61
N VAL A 102 -3.39 -1.35 -11.32
CA VAL A 102 -3.20 -2.52 -10.44
C VAL A 102 -3.67 -2.15 -9.03
N PRO A 103 -4.37 -3.05 -8.29
CA PRO A 103 -4.73 -2.77 -6.91
C PRO A 103 -3.52 -2.50 -6.01
N GLY A 104 -3.62 -1.49 -5.15
CA GLY A 104 -2.63 -1.24 -4.09
C GLY A 104 -1.42 -0.40 -4.51
N LYS A 105 -1.33 -0.02 -5.79
CA LYS A 105 -0.39 1.02 -6.27
C LYS A 105 -0.98 2.39 -6.01
N LEU A 106 -0.87 2.82 -4.75
CA LEU A 106 -1.42 4.06 -4.20
C LEU A 106 -0.67 5.33 -4.65
N ASP A 107 -0.37 5.44 -5.95
CA ASP A 107 0.48 6.45 -6.58
C ASP A 107 -0.14 7.86 -6.63
N TYR A 108 0.70 8.88 -6.87
CA TYR A 108 0.25 10.26 -7.07
C TYR A 108 -0.45 10.41 -8.43
N GLY A 109 -1.69 10.88 -8.45
CA GLY A 109 -2.49 11.10 -9.67
C GLY A 109 -3.87 10.44 -9.65
N GLN A 110 -4.14 9.57 -8.68
CA GLN A 110 -5.37 8.81 -8.49
C GLN A 110 -6.59 9.66 -8.20
N GLY A 111 -7.68 9.52 -8.93
CA GLY A 111 -8.93 10.20 -8.62
C GLY A 111 -9.97 9.85 -9.68
N PRO A 112 -11.14 10.51 -9.67
CA PRO A 112 -12.05 10.41 -10.80
C PRO A 112 -11.28 10.73 -12.09
N GLY A 113 -11.07 9.70 -12.90
CA GLY A 113 -10.54 9.82 -14.24
C GLY A 113 -11.55 10.51 -15.16
N VAL A 114 -11.38 10.34 -16.46
CA VAL A 114 -12.33 10.86 -17.46
C VAL A 114 -13.71 10.20 -17.30
N ASP A 115 -13.76 8.92 -16.90
CA ASP A 115 -15.00 8.18 -16.69
C ASP A 115 -15.54 8.37 -15.25
N LEU A 116 -16.40 9.37 -15.08
CA LEU A 116 -17.11 9.59 -13.82
C LEU A 116 -18.09 8.46 -13.48
N ALA A 117 -18.64 7.76 -14.47
CA ALA A 117 -19.56 6.66 -14.19
C ALA A 117 -18.81 5.47 -13.58
N GLN A 118 -17.59 5.17 -14.05
CA GLN A 118 -16.70 4.21 -13.41
C GLN A 118 -16.37 4.61 -11.98
N TRP A 119 -16.03 5.88 -11.76
CA TRP A 119 -15.74 6.36 -10.41
C TRP A 119 -16.92 6.14 -9.46
N GLU A 120 -18.14 6.50 -9.87
CA GLU A 120 -19.34 6.31 -9.06
C GLU A 120 -19.64 4.83 -8.79
N ARG A 121 -19.46 3.94 -9.78
CA ARG A 121 -19.59 2.48 -9.58
C ARG A 121 -18.58 1.97 -8.56
N GLY A 122 -17.31 2.35 -8.71
CA GLY A 122 -16.25 2.00 -7.77
C GLY A 122 -16.54 2.48 -6.35
N LEU A 123 -16.99 3.73 -6.18
CA LEU A 123 -17.38 4.28 -4.88
C LEU A 123 -18.60 3.57 -4.29
N ALA A 124 -19.59 3.22 -5.09
CA ALA A 124 -20.77 2.48 -4.65
C ALA A 124 -20.42 1.07 -4.16
N ARG A 125 -19.46 0.40 -4.82
CA ARG A 125 -18.90 -0.89 -4.36
C ARG A 125 -18.04 -0.73 -3.12
N LEU A 126 -17.25 0.35 -3.03
CA LEU A 126 -16.29 0.58 -1.97
C LEU A 126 -16.97 0.94 -0.63
N LEU A 127 -17.98 1.81 -0.66
CA LEU A 127 -18.64 2.33 0.53
C LEU A 127 -19.08 1.24 1.54
N PRO A 128 -19.86 0.21 1.16
CA PRO A 128 -20.28 -0.81 2.12
C PRO A 128 -19.10 -1.63 2.67
N LEU A 129 -18.04 -1.84 1.88
CA LEU A 129 -16.84 -2.55 2.33
C LEU A 129 -16.09 -1.75 3.39
N VAL A 130 -15.90 -0.43 3.16
CA VAL A 130 -15.18 0.43 4.13
C VAL A 130 -15.99 0.72 5.39
N GLN A 131 -17.32 0.64 5.31
CA GLN A 131 -18.17 0.69 6.49
C GLN A 131 -18.01 -0.54 7.38
N GLN A 132 -17.70 -1.71 6.79
CA GLN A 132 -17.40 -2.93 7.53
C GLN A 132 -15.95 -2.99 8.01
N GLN A 133 -14.99 -2.57 7.18
CA GLN A 133 -13.57 -2.51 7.49
C GLN A 133 -12.97 -1.25 6.86
N CYS A 134 -12.74 -0.21 7.68
CA CYS A 134 -12.32 1.12 7.22
C CYS A 134 -10.87 1.20 6.69
N TYR A 135 -10.10 0.11 6.79
CA TYR A 135 -8.69 0.04 6.42
C TYR A 135 -8.37 -1.12 5.48
N ALA A 136 -7.21 -1.03 4.82
CA ALA A 136 -6.50 -2.19 4.28
C ALA A 136 -5.14 -2.34 4.98
N ARG A 137 -4.67 -3.59 5.09
CA ARG A 137 -3.41 -3.94 5.73
C ARG A 137 -2.28 -4.01 4.71
N ARG A 138 -1.06 -3.68 5.11
CA ARG A 138 0.13 -3.83 4.25
C ARG A 138 1.32 -4.28 5.07
N LEU A 139 2.12 -5.16 4.47
CA LEU A 139 3.40 -5.56 5.02
C LEU A 139 4.44 -4.51 4.71
N VAL A 140 5.12 -4.00 5.73
CA VAL A 140 6.16 -2.98 5.58
C VAL A 140 7.35 -3.30 6.47
N VAL A 141 8.49 -2.71 6.12
CA VAL A 141 9.65 -2.62 7.02
C VAL A 141 9.71 -1.18 7.53
N THR A 142 9.60 -0.98 8.84
CA THR A 142 9.74 0.32 9.50
C THR A 142 10.91 0.22 10.47
N ASP A 143 11.87 1.14 10.37
CA ASP A 143 13.09 1.15 11.20
C ASP A 143 13.83 -0.20 11.18
N GLY A 144 13.89 -0.82 9.99
CA GLY A 144 14.53 -2.10 9.78
C GLY A 144 13.83 -3.29 10.44
N ARG A 145 12.55 -3.15 10.83
CA ARG A 145 11.75 -4.20 11.45
C ARG A 145 10.46 -4.49 10.66
N PRO A 146 10.11 -5.76 10.45
CA PRO A 146 8.91 -6.16 9.70
C PRO A 146 7.64 -5.99 10.55
N ARG A 147 6.59 -5.42 9.96
CA ARG A 147 5.30 -5.22 10.63
C ARG A 147 4.12 -5.16 9.67
N VAL A 148 2.92 -5.30 10.22
CA VAL A 148 1.68 -4.94 9.56
C VAL A 148 1.42 -3.45 9.81
N ARG A 149 1.04 -2.71 8.76
CA ARG A 149 0.49 -1.36 8.84
C ARG A 149 -0.92 -1.33 8.30
N TYR A 150 -1.71 -0.42 8.84
CA TYR A 150 -3.10 -0.21 8.50
C TYR A 150 -3.22 1.12 7.76
N TYR A 151 -3.92 1.10 6.63
CA TYR A 151 -4.11 2.26 5.76
C TYR A 151 -5.58 2.55 5.65
N THR A 152 -6.00 3.71 6.15
CA THR A 152 -7.39 4.12 6.07
C THR A 152 -7.74 4.42 4.61
N ILE A 153 -8.82 3.79 4.15
CA ILE A 153 -9.18 3.83 2.73
C ILE A 153 -10.01 5.07 2.41
N ALA A 154 -10.79 5.54 3.38
CA ALA A 154 -11.57 6.76 3.25
C ALA A 154 -10.71 8.01 3.02
N TYR A 155 -9.48 8.06 3.58
CA TYR A 155 -8.49 9.10 3.29
C TYR A 155 -8.14 9.23 1.79
N LYS A 156 -8.27 8.15 1.01
CA LYS A 156 -8.05 8.19 -0.45
C LYS A 156 -9.22 8.82 -1.20
N VAL A 157 -10.39 8.94 -0.57
CA VAL A 157 -11.63 9.35 -1.21
C VAL A 157 -12.04 10.77 -0.81
N TRP A 158 -12.16 11.07 0.48
CA TRP A 158 -12.74 12.35 0.94
C TRP A 158 -12.03 13.61 0.41
N PRO A 159 -10.69 13.64 0.19
CA PRO A 159 -10.03 14.83 -0.36
C PRO A 159 -10.50 15.17 -1.77
N ARG A 160 -11.02 14.20 -2.55
CA ARG A 160 -11.56 14.42 -3.89
C ARG A 160 -12.88 15.20 -3.85
N PHE A 161 -13.68 15.01 -2.81
CA PHE A 161 -14.90 15.79 -2.61
C PHE A 161 -14.64 17.20 -2.04
N ARG A 162 -13.61 17.34 -1.19
CA ARG A 162 -13.17 18.64 -0.63
C ARG A 162 -12.51 19.53 -1.68
N ASN A 163 -11.50 18.99 -2.36
CA ASN A 163 -10.70 19.72 -3.33
C ASN A 163 -11.48 19.90 -4.65
N GLY A 164 -12.37 18.95 -4.93
CA GLY A 164 -13.22 18.89 -6.11
C GLY A 164 -12.63 18.02 -7.22
N TYR A 165 -13.50 17.62 -8.14
CA TYR A 165 -13.20 16.83 -9.33
C TYR A 165 -13.85 17.43 -10.57
N TYR A 166 -13.24 17.23 -11.74
CA TYR A 166 -13.76 17.81 -12.98
C TYR A 166 -14.75 16.87 -13.67
N ARG A 167 -15.89 17.42 -14.10
CA ARG A 167 -16.78 16.82 -15.09
C ARG A 167 -16.56 17.48 -16.44
N HIS A 168 -16.41 16.67 -17.49
CA HIS A 168 -16.40 17.16 -18.87
C HIS A 168 -17.84 17.41 -19.34
N ASN A 169 -18.09 18.60 -19.86
CA ASN A 169 -19.39 19.00 -20.40
C ASN A 169 -19.46 18.70 -21.91
N ALA A 170 -20.67 18.64 -22.46
CA ALA A 170 -20.89 18.34 -23.88
C ALA A 170 -20.29 19.40 -24.83
N ASP A 171 -20.11 20.62 -24.33
CA ASP A 171 -19.51 21.75 -25.06
C ASP A 171 -17.97 21.77 -25.03
N GLY A 172 -17.33 20.74 -24.45
CA GLY A 172 -15.88 20.64 -24.32
C GLY A 172 -15.29 21.38 -23.11
N THR A 173 -16.10 22.12 -22.34
CA THR A 173 -15.66 22.75 -21.09
C THR A 173 -15.58 21.74 -19.94
N ARG A 174 -15.00 22.16 -18.81
CA ARG A 174 -14.93 21.35 -17.58
C ARG A 174 -15.52 22.12 -16.40
N THR A 175 -16.35 21.45 -15.62
CA THR A 175 -16.90 21.99 -14.36
C THR A 175 -16.22 21.32 -13.18
N LEU A 176 -15.65 22.11 -12.27
CA LEU A 176 -15.16 21.61 -10.98
C LEU A 176 -16.35 21.39 -10.04
N LEU A 177 -16.55 20.14 -9.64
CA LEU A 177 -17.60 19.72 -8.71
C LEU A 177 -16.99 19.46 -7.35
N LYS A 178 -17.60 20.01 -6.31
CA LYS A 178 -17.35 19.69 -4.91
C LYS A 178 -18.63 19.14 -4.30
N ASN A 179 -18.52 18.27 -3.30
CA ASN A 179 -19.69 17.70 -2.66
C ASN A 179 -19.44 17.60 -1.14
N ALA A 180 -19.95 18.57 -0.38
CA ALA A 180 -19.72 18.64 1.06
C ALA A 180 -20.37 17.47 1.83
N GLU A 181 -21.53 16.98 1.37
CA GLU A 181 -22.21 15.84 2.00
C GLU A 181 -21.40 14.56 1.85
N ARG A 182 -20.91 14.28 0.64
CA ARG A 182 -20.04 13.13 0.39
C ARG A 182 -18.69 13.29 1.05
N GLN A 183 -18.11 14.49 1.06
CA GLN A 183 -16.89 14.75 1.82
C GLN A 183 -17.09 14.31 3.28
N LYS A 184 -18.12 14.84 3.95
CA LYS A 184 -18.40 14.52 5.35
C LYS A 184 -18.62 13.04 5.57
N LEU A 185 -19.38 12.36 4.70
CA LEU A 185 -19.60 10.91 4.81
C LEU A 185 -18.28 10.12 4.84
N TRP A 186 -17.35 10.43 3.93
CA TRP A 186 -16.08 9.70 3.84
C TRP A 186 -15.10 10.14 4.94
N GLU A 187 -15.05 11.44 5.26
CA GLU A 187 -14.24 11.98 6.37
C GLU A 187 -14.66 11.37 7.72
N ASP A 188 -15.97 11.24 7.98
CA ASP A 188 -16.49 10.58 9.19
C ASP A 188 -16.11 9.09 9.27
N ILE A 189 -15.91 8.41 8.13
CA ILE A 189 -15.40 7.02 8.11
C ILE A 189 -13.90 7.00 8.43
N ASP A 190 -13.15 7.95 7.89
CA ASP A 190 -11.71 8.11 8.11
C ASP A 190 -11.41 8.39 9.59
N ASP A 191 -12.08 9.40 10.16
CA ASP A 191 -11.89 9.88 11.53
C ASP A 191 -12.23 8.82 12.58
N ARG A 192 -13.24 7.98 12.30
CA ARG A 192 -13.64 6.89 13.20
C ARG A 192 -12.82 5.62 12.99
N CYS A 193 -11.93 5.59 12.00
CA CYS A 193 -11.15 4.40 11.71
C CYS A 193 -10.03 4.20 12.73
N GLN A 194 -10.35 3.47 13.80
CA GLN A 194 -9.37 3.04 14.78
C GLN A 194 -8.56 1.88 14.22
N THR A 195 -7.23 2.02 14.16
CA THR A 195 -6.33 1.00 13.66
C THR A 195 -5.29 0.62 14.71
N SER A 196 -4.85 -0.63 14.68
CA SER A 196 -3.78 -1.11 15.57
C SER A 196 -2.42 -0.63 15.06
N ASN A 197 -1.63 0.00 15.94
CA ASN A 197 -0.28 0.45 15.61
C ASN A 197 0.82 -0.54 16.04
N ASN A 198 0.48 -1.74 16.53
CA ASN A 198 1.40 -2.56 17.34
C ASN A 198 1.73 -3.96 16.79
N GLU A 199 1.44 -4.26 15.53
CA GLU A 199 1.69 -5.60 14.96
C GLU A 199 3.10 -5.76 14.36
N TRP A 200 4.07 -5.97 15.23
CA TRP A 200 5.44 -6.30 14.87
C TRP A 200 5.60 -7.80 14.63
N LEU A 201 6.06 -8.18 13.43
CA LEU A 201 6.11 -9.57 13.00
C LEU A 201 7.36 -10.30 13.51
N ASP A 202 8.45 -9.56 13.75
CA ASP A 202 9.66 -10.12 14.34
C ASP A 202 9.42 -10.69 15.73
N VAL A 203 8.58 -10.05 16.56
CA VAL A 203 8.21 -10.59 17.89
C VAL A 203 7.42 -11.89 17.79
N ILE A 204 6.58 -12.04 16.75
CA ILE A 204 5.73 -13.22 16.54
C ILE A 204 6.59 -14.42 16.12
N TYR A 205 7.56 -14.21 15.23
CA TYR A 205 8.36 -15.29 14.65
C TYR A 205 9.68 -15.57 15.39
N THR A 206 10.14 -14.70 16.29
CA THR A 206 11.32 -14.95 17.14
C THR A 206 10.98 -15.73 18.43
N ARG A 207 9.69 -15.91 18.75
CA ARG A 207 9.22 -16.65 19.94
C ARG A 207 8.85 -18.12 19.67
N ARG A 208 9.36 -18.73 18.60
CA ARG A 208 9.19 -20.16 18.32
C ARG A 208 10.52 -20.90 18.36
#